data_AF-A0A101W3E0-F1
#
_entry.id   AF-A0A101W3E0-F1
#
_cell.length_a   1.000
_cell.length_b   1.000
_cell.length_c   1.000
_cell.angle_alpha   90.00
_cell.angle_beta   90.00
_cell.angle_gamma   90.00
#
_symmetry.space_group_name_H-M   'P 1'
#
loop_
_entity.id
_entity.type
_entity.pdbx_description
1 polymer ?
#
loop_
_entity_poly.entity_id
_entity_poly.type
_entity_poly.pdbx_seq_one_letter_code
_entity_poly.pdbx_strand_id
1 'polypeptide(L)'
;MIAFPKIAISPLLLPFSLLVFILTGCSQSPLPDDEKTPARSHPVARVVVPAEALQGAVIATVDPATMVEQEIEEIVTSESRCEFRYTAAGRPVLAVAVSPKGDAERGVLKLNGNLIALDPQPSKPAGDRLPQLASLSAGPMTAVVRMADKSATTVREGVQRRTAHMVFEIGTDLQVGYRGYYDCGNALQDIAYRH
;
A
#
# COMPACT_ATOMS: atom_id res chain seq x y z
N MET A 1 52.28 13.79 42.72
CA MET A 1 51.63 13.26 43.95
C MET A 1 50.14 13.54 43.84
N ILE A 2 49.34 12.52 43.51
CA ILE A 2 47.88 12.62 43.42
C ILE A 2 47.33 11.54 44.34
N ALA A 3 46.52 11.96 45.30
CA ALA A 3 46.01 11.16 46.40
C ALA A 3 44.77 10.35 45.98
N PHE A 4 44.79 9.04 46.26
CA PHE A 4 43.64 8.14 46.11
C PHE A 4 42.79 8.16 47.38
N PRO A 5 41.44 8.23 47.30
CA PRO A 5 40.59 8.07 48.46
C PRO A 5 40.38 6.58 48.80
N LYS A 6 40.44 6.28 50.10
CA LYS A 6 40.24 4.96 50.71
C LYS A 6 38.79 4.50 50.57
N ILE A 7 38.58 3.31 50.02
CA ILE A 7 37.29 2.59 50.05
C ILE A 7 37.25 1.75 51.33
N ALA A 8 36.31 2.05 52.23
CA ALA A 8 36.09 1.32 53.46
C ALA A 8 35.08 0.18 53.23
N ILE A 9 35.51 -1.05 53.53
CA ILE A 9 34.71 -2.27 53.50
C ILE A 9 34.05 -2.42 54.87
N SER A 10 32.71 -2.47 54.92
CA SER A 10 31.94 -2.85 56.11
C SER A 10 31.33 -4.24 55.91
N PRO A 11 31.61 -5.21 56.79
CA PRO A 11 30.89 -6.46 56.86
C PRO A 11 29.90 -6.42 58.03
N LEU A 12 28.61 -6.60 57.77
CA LEU A 12 27.66 -6.94 58.82
C LEU A 12 26.75 -8.08 58.36
N LEU A 13 26.76 -9.11 59.18
CA LEU A 13 26.09 -10.39 59.01
C LEU A 13 24.57 -10.29 59.24
N LEU A 14 23.82 -11.00 58.36
CA LEU A 14 22.59 -11.81 58.52
C LEU A 14 21.87 -11.80 59.89
N PRO A 15 20.52 -11.99 59.96
CA PRO A 15 19.81 -13.09 59.27
C PRO A 15 18.31 -12.88 58.92
N PHE A 16 17.71 -13.94 58.37
CA PHE A 16 16.31 -14.35 58.60
C PHE A 16 15.17 -13.59 57.88
N SER A 17 14.69 -14.14 56.76
CA SER A 17 13.28 -14.60 56.69
C SER A 17 12.97 -15.25 55.35
N LEU A 18 12.71 -16.55 55.44
CA LEU A 18 12.11 -17.41 54.45
C LEU A 18 10.65 -16.98 54.27
N LEU A 19 10.28 -16.45 53.10
CA LEU A 19 8.88 -16.24 52.74
C LEU A 19 8.57 -17.04 51.46
N VAL A 20 8.22 -18.31 51.67
CA VAL A 20 7.64 -19.18 50.64
C VAL A 20 6.18 -18.78 50.49
N PHE A 21 5.87 -17.97 49.48
CA PHE A 21 4.49 -17.77 49.05
C PHE A 21 4.06 -18.98 48.21
N ILE A 22 3.24 -19.84 48.82
CA ILE A 22 2.52 -20.89 48.11
C ILE A 22 1.40 -20.20 47.33
N LEU A 23 1.62 -20.00 46.02
CA LEU A 23 0.54 -19.66 45.11
C LEU A 23 -0.30 -20.91 44.87
N THR A 24 -1.36 -21.03 45.66
CA THR A 24 -2.53 -21.87 45.43
C THR A 24 -2.95 -21.80 43.97
N GLY A 25 -3.09 -22.97 43.34
CA GLY A 25 -3.49 -23.10 41.94
C GLY A 25 -4.86 -22.46 41.67
N CYS A 26 -4.90 -21.55 40.70
CA CYS A 26 -6.15 -21.13 40.08
C CYS A 26 -6.60 -22.25 39.13
N SER A 27 -7.61 -23.03 39.54
CA SER A 27 -8.38 -23.88 38.65
C SER A 27 -9.19 -23.00 37.70
N GLN A 28 -8.60 -22.63 36.57
CA GLN A 28 -9.32 -21.92 35.51
C GLN A 28 -10.12 -22.95 34.72
N SER A 29 -11.36 -23.22 35.13
CA SER A 29 -12.32 -23.90 34.27
C SER A 29 -12.56 -23.00 33.04
N PRO A 30 -12.34 -23.48 31.81
CA PRO A 30 -12.60 -22.69 30.62
C PRO A 30 -14.10 -22.38 30.54
N LEU A 31 -14.43 -21.10 30.42
CA LEU A 31 -15.79 -20.62 30.16
C LEU A 31 -16.20 -21.04 28.74
N PRO A 32 -17.49 -21.30 28.46
CA PRO A 32 -17.97 -21.78 27.15
C PRO A 32 -17.85 -20.77 25.98
N ASP A 33 -17.17 -19.64 26.17
CA ASP A 33 -17.14 -18.53 25.21
C ASP A 33 -15.77 -18.36 24.54
N ASP A 34 -15.02 -19.45 24.37
CA ASP A 34 -13.94 -19.56 23.37
C ASP A 34 -14.50 -19.61 21.92
N GLU A 35 -15.59 -18.89 21.65
CA GLU A 35 -15.97 -18.56 20.27
C GLU A 35 -15.01 -17.48 19.78
N LYS A 36 -13.81 -17.94 19.42
CA LYS A 36 -12.86 -17.22 18.61
C LYS A 36 -13.53 -17.02 17.26
N THR A 37 -14.42 -16.03 17.12
CA THR A 37 -15.00 -15.65 15.83
C THR A 37 -13.82 -15.44 14.89
N PRO A 38 -13.59 -16.32 13.89
CA PRO A 38 -12.47 -16.14 12.99
C PRO A 38 -12.67 -14.78 12.33
N ALA A 39 -11.60 -13.98 12.26
CA ALA A 39 -11.59 -12.79 11.42
C ALA A 39 -12.13 -13.22 10.06
N ARG A 40 -13.24 -12.63 9.60
CA ARG A 40 -13.81 -12.96 8.30
C ARG A 40 -12.69 -12.83 7.27
N SER A 41 -12.33 -13.93 6.63
CA SER A 41 -11.39 -13.90 5.52
C SER A 41 -12.00 -12.98 4.47
N HIS A 42 -11.26 -11.95 4.08
CA HIS A 42 -11.67 -11.16 2.91
C HIS A 42 -11.75 -12.14 1.73
N PRO A 43 -12.82 -12.09 0.91
CA PRO A 43 -12.90 -12.95 -0.26
C PRO A 43 -11.67 -12.69 -1.13
N VAL A 44 -10.95 -13.76 -1.49
CA VAL A 44 -9.74 -13.69 -2.32
C VAL A 44 -10.17 -13.19 -3.70
N ALA A 45 -9.66 -12.02 -4.10
CA ALA A 45 -9.95 -11.48 -5.42
C ALA A 45 -9.31 -12.35 -6.50
N ARG A 46 -10.06 -12.64 -7.57
CA ARG A 46 -9.57 -13.41 -8.71
C ARG A 46 -9.05 -12.48 -9.79
N VAL A 47 -7.98 -12.87 -10.48
CA VAL A 47 -7.53 -12.19 -11.69
C VAL A 47 -8.45 -12.60 -12.85
N VAL A 48 -9.09 -11.62 -13.49
CA VAL A 48 -10.02 -11.85 -14.60
C VAL A 48 -9.81 -10.83 -15.71
N VAL A 49 -10.36 -11.13 -16.89
CA VAL A 49 -10.37 -10.17 -18.00
C VAL A 49 -11.43 -9.08 -17.77
N PRO A 50 -11.25 -7.87 -18.33
CA PRO A 50 -12.21 -6.75 -18.20
C PRO A 50 -13.68 -7.11 -18.43
N ALA A 51 -13.97 -7.94 -19.45
CA ALA A 51 -15.33 -8.33 -19.78
C ALA A 51 -16.02 -9.13 -18.68
N GLU A 52 -15.28 -10.02 -17.99
CA GLU A 52 -15.81 -10.80 -16.86
C GLU A 52 -16.02 -9.89 -15.64
N ALA A 53 -15.08 -8.97 -15.35
CA ALA A 53 -15.20 -8.05 -14.23
C ALA A 53 -16.40 -7.09 -14.34
N LEU A 54 -16.86 -6.81 -15.55
CA LEU A 54 -18.02 -5.95 -15.83
C LEU A 54 -19.33 -6.71 -15.98
N GLN A 55 -19.31 -8.04 -15.95
CA GLN A 55 -20.51 -8.84 -16.19
C GLN A 55 -21.57 -8.57 -15.10
N GLY A 56 -22.76 -8.15 -15.54
CA GLY A 56 -23.89 -7.84 -14.65
C GLY A 56 -23.75 -6.51 -13.89
N ALA A 57 -22.67 -5.75 -14.11
CA ALA A 57 -22.48 -4.45 -13.48
C ALA A 57 -23.19 -3.34 -14.25
N VAL A 58 -23.73 -2.36 -13.52
CA VAL A 58 -24.19 -1.11 -14.11
C VAL A 58 -22.96 -0.22 -14.30
N ILE A 59 -22.41 -0.18 -15.53
CA ILE A 59 -21.12 0.45 -15.85
C ILE A 59 -21.00 1.88 -15.28
N ALA A 60 -22.08 2.66 -15.32
CA ALA A 60 -22.13 4.04 -14.81
C ALA A 60 -21.85 4.18 -13.30
N THR A 61 -21.82 3.08 -12.55
CA THR A 61 -21.59 3.03 -11.09
C THR A 61 -20.33 2.25 -10.70
N VAL A 62 -19.56 1.80 -11.68
CA VAL A 62 -18.37 0.98 -11.44
C VAL A 62 -17.18 1.87 -11.10
N ASP A 63 -16.68 1.72 -9.88
CA ASP A 63 -15.51 2.45 -9.39
C ASP A 63 -14.36 1.48 -9.02
N PRO A 64 -13.09 1.90 -9.21
CA PRO A 64 -11.94 1.19 -8.67
C PRO A 64 -12.02 1.02 -7.15
N ALA A 65 -12.01 -0.22 -6.70
CA ALA A 65 -12.04 -0.58 -5.29
C ALA A 65 -10.63 -0.62 -4.69
N THR A 66 -10.54 -0.47 -3.37
CA THR A 66 -9.26 -0.58 -2.67
C THR A 66 -8.73 -2.02 -2.68
N MET A 67 -7.43 -2.17 -2.82
CA MET A 67 -6.69 -3.43 -2.78
C MET A 67 -5.87 -3.56 -1.50
N VAL A 68 -5.65 -4.80 -1.06
CA VAL A 68 -4.61 -5.14 -0.07
C VAL A 68 -3.30 -5.51 -0.76
N GLU A 69 -2.23 -5.58 0.00
CA GLU A 69 -0.88 -5.89 -0.50
C GLU A 69 -0.84 -7.20 -1.30
N GLN A 70 -1.43 -8.26 -0.74
CA GLN A 70 -1.44 -9.58 -1.36
C GLN A 70 -2.16 -9.57 -2.72
N GLU A 71 -3.22 -8.76 -2.85
CA GLU A 71 -3.94 -8.61 -4.13
C GLU A 71 -3.10 -7.87 -5.17
N ILE A 72 -2.25 -6.92 -4.76
CA ILE A 72 -1.34 -6.22 -5.67
C ILE A 72 -0.26 -7.18 -6.17
N GLU A 73 0.33 -7.95 -5.26
CA GLU A 73 1.43 -8.87 -5.54
C GLU A 73 1.06 -10.01 -6.50
N GLU A 74 -0.23 -10.35 -6.66
CA GLU A 74 -0.70 -11.29 -7.68
C GLU A 74 -0.33 -10.88 -9.12
N ILE A 75 -0.18 -9.57 -9.39
CA ILE A 75 0.08 -9.02 -10.73
C ILE A 75 1.33 -8.13 -10.75
N VAL A 76 1.50 -7.28 -9.75
CA VAL A 76 2.61 -6.33 -9.62
C VAL A 76 3.59 -6.86 -8.59
N THR A 77 4.53 -7.68 -9.04
CA THR A 77 5.57 -8.30 -8.21
C THR A 77 6.84 -7.44 -8.09
N SER A 78 6.87 -6.29 -8.75
CA SER A 78 8.01 -5.37 -8.68
C SER A 78 8.07 -4.66 -7.33
N GLU A 79 9.24 -4.69 -6.69
CA GLU A 79 9.58 -3.86 -5.53
C GLU A 79 9.54 -2.36 -5.89
N SER A 80 9.81 -2.04 -7.16
CA SER A 80 9.67 -0.70 -7.73
C SER A 80 8.25 -0.52 -8.22
N ARG A 81 7.40 0.08 -7.41
CA ARG A 81 6.02 0.39 -7.81
C ARG A 81 5.54 1.73 -7.28
N CYS A 82 4.51 2.23 -7.95
CA CYS A 82 3.75 3.39 -7.53
C CYS A 82 2.28 3.02 -7.31
N GLU A 83 1.63 3.72 -6.40
CA GLU A 83 0.27 3.43 -5.97
C GLU A 83 -0.58 4.70 -5.95
N PHE A 84 -1.77 4.64 -6.55
CA PHE A 84 -2.76 5.71 -6.45
C PHE A 84 -3.76 5.40 -5.33
N ARG A 85 -4.00 6.40 -4.47
CA ARG A 85 -4.91 6.33 -3.32
C ARG A 85 -5.86 7.52 -3.33
N TYR A 86 -7.15 7.29 -3.04
CA TYR A 86 -8.12 8.38 -2.93
C TYR A 86 -7.82 9.33 -1.76
N THR A 87 -7.20 8.83 -0.69
CA THR A 87 -6.84 9.61 0.49
C THR A 87 -5.42 9.30 0.94
N ALA A 88 -4.82 10.18 1.75
CA ALA A 88 -3.43 10.05 2.20
C ALA A 88 -3.16 8.81 3.08
N ALA A 89 -4.21 8.23 3.68
CA ALA A 89 -4.13 7.06 4.56
C ALA A 89 -4.92 5.85 4.03
N GLY A 90 -5.72 6.03 2.97
CA GLY A 90 -6.52 4.96 2.38
C GLY A 90 -5.68 3.95 1.62
N ARG A 91 -6.20 2.73 1.47
CA ARG A 91 -5.58 1.67 0.64
C ARG A 91 -5.56 2.06 -0.85
N PRO A 92 -4.61 1.51 -1.63
CA PRO A 92 -4.47 1.82 -3.05
C PRO A 92 -5.63 1.26 -3.86
N VAL A 93 -6.00 1.97 -4.93
CA VAL A 93 -7.03 1.53 -5.92
C VAL A 93 -6.42 1.22 -7.29
N LEU A 94 -5.18 1.65 -7.49
CA LEU A 94 -4.34 1.32 -8.64
C LEU A 94 -2.91 1.13 -8.10
N ALA A 95 -2.25 0.05 -8.52
CA ALA A 95 -0.82 -0.15 -8.32
C ALA A 95 -0.15 -0.37 -9.68
N VAL A 96 1.06 0.16 -9.84
CA VAL A 96 1.76 0.23 -11.13
C VAL A 96 3.22 -0.14 -10.90
N ALA A 97 3.67 -1.24 -11.49
CA ALA A 97 5.09 -1.52 -11.61
C ALA A 97 5.76 -0.38 -12.37
N VAL A 98 6.93 0.04 -11.91
CA VAL A 98 7.73 1.05 -12.61
C VAL A 98 9.10 0.49 -12.93
N SER A 99 9.56 0.79 -14.14
CA SER A 99 10.90 0.44 -14.56
C SER A 99 11.95 1.23 -13.75
N PRO A 100 13.23 0.81 -13.77
CA PRO A 100 14.33 1.60 -13.21
C PRO A 100 14.38 3.05 -13.74
N LYS A 101 13.88 3.30 -14.95
CA LYS A 101 13.84 4.65 -15.54
C LYS A 101 12.63 5.47 -15.11
N GLY A 102 11.73 4.89 -14.32
CA GLY A 102 10.48 5.51 -13.89
C GLY A 102 9.34 5.40 -14.89
N ASP A 103 9.48 4.57 -15.92
CA ASP A 103 8.40 4.33 -16.89
C ASP A 103 7.37 3.37 -16.29
N ALA A 104 6.08 3.64 -16.51
CA ALA A 104 5.01 2.74 -16.09
C ALA A 104 5.09 1.43 -16.89
N GLU A 105 4.98 0.31 -16.18
CA GLU A 105 4.91 -1.04 -16.73
C GLU A 105 3.52 -1.62 -16.47
N ARG A 106 3.43 -2.87 -16.02
CA ARG A 106 2.16 -3.52 -15.70
C ARG A 106 1.51 -2.88 -14.48
N GLY A 107 0.20 -2.68 -14.55
CA GLY A 107 -0.60 -2.20 -13.42
C GLY A 107 -1.71 -3.18 -13.05
N VAL A 108 -2.33 -2.92 -11.91
CA VAL A 108 -3.50 -3.64 -11.42
C VAL A 108 -4.50 -2.68 -10.82
N LEU A 109 -5.78 -2.92 -11.11
CA LEU A 109 -6.91 -2.32 -10.42
C LEU A 109 -7.91 -3.40 -10.01
N LYS A 110 -8.84 -3.05 -9.12
CA LYS A 110 -9.88 -3.96 -8.64
C LYS A 110 -11.26 -3.43 -8.97
N LEU A 111 -12.08 -4.20 -9.68
CA LEU A 111 -13.49 -3.89 -9.97
C LEU A 111 -14.38 -5.05 -9.53
N ASN A 112 -15.48 -4.72 -8.86
CA ASN A 112 -16.48 -5.70 -8.43
C ASN A 112 -15.87 -6.91 -7.70
N GLY A 113 -14.81 -6.69 -6.93
CA GLY A 113 -14.11 -7.73 -6.18
C GLY A 113 -13.09 -8.56 -6.99
N ASN A 114 -12.90 -8.29 -8.28
CA ASN A 114 -11.91 -8.98 -9.12
C ASN A 114 -10.74 -8.07 -9.48
N LEU A 115 -9.57 -8.66 -9.68
CA LEU A 115 -8.35 -7.98 -10.11
C LEU A 115 -8.27 -7.96 -11.63
N ILE A 116 -7.85 -6.83 -12.18
CA ILE A 116 -7.68 -6.63 -13.62
C ILE A 116 -6.26 -6.15 -13.84
N ALA A 117 -5.48 -6.95 -14.57
CA ALA A 117 -4.16 -6.56 -15.04
C ALA A 117 -4.31 -5.52 -16.17
N LEU A 118 -3.50 -4.48 -16.13
CA LEU A 118 -3.46 -3.43 -17.12
C LEU A 118 -2.07 -3.37 -17.74
N ASP A 119 -2.03 -3.17 -19.06
CA ASP A 119 -0.78 -3.02 -19.78
C ASP A 119 -0.45 -1.53 -20.00
N PRO A 120 0.84 -1.17 -20.00
CA PRO A 120 1.27 0.21 -20.19
C PRO A 120 0.90 0.70 -21.57
N GLN A 121 0.46 1.96 -21.63
CA GLN A 121 0.18 2.67 -22.86
C GLN A 121 1.26 3.73 -23.11
N PRO A 122 1.56 4.03 -24.38
CA PRO A 122 2.50 5.08 -24.72
C PRO A 122 2.10 6.41 -24.06
N SER A 123 3.03 6.99 -23.30
CA SER A 123 2.82 8.30 -22.69
C SER A 123 2.62 9.35 -23.78
N LYS A 124 1.51 10.10 -23.70
CA LYS A 124 1.26 11.22 -24.60
C LYS A 124 2.09 12.42 -24.14
N PRO A 125 2.75 13.15 -25.06
CA PRO A 125 3.52 14.34 -24.70
C PRO A 125 2.64 15.32 -23.93
N ALA A 126 3.19 15.85 -22.84
CA ALA A 126 2.43 16.67 -21.90
C ALA A 126 2.00 18.01 -22.53
N GLY A 127 2.74 18.56 -23.50
CA GLY A 127 2.51 19.91 -24.01
C GLY A 127 2.47 20.90 -22.85
N ASP A 128 1.43 21.74 -22.80
CA ASP A 128 1.17 22.67 -21.68
C ASP A 128 0.49 22.01 -20.46
N ARG A 129 0.09 20.74 -20.57
CA ARG A 129 -0.57 20.00 -19.48
C ARG A 129 0.45 19.51 -18.44
N LEU A 130 -0.05 19.21 -17.25
CA LEU A 130 0.78 18.59 -16.21
C LEU A 130 1.25 17.19 -16.64
N PRO A 131 2.45 16.75 -16.19
CA PRO A 131 3.00 15.45 -16.54
C PRO A 131 2.05 14.29 -16.25
N GLN A 132 2.03 13.36 -17.20
CA GLN A 132 1.36 12.06 -17.06
C GLN A 132 2.30 11.11 -16.33
N LEU A 133 1.83 10.57 -15.20
CA LEU A 133 2.60 9.69 -14.33
C LEU A 133 2.42 8.21 -14.71
N ALA A 134 1.23 7.84 -15.19
CA ALA A 134 0.94 6.50 -15.68
C ALA A 134 -0.17 6.54 -16.73
N SER A 135 -0.13 5.61 -17.67
CA SER A 135 -1.19 5.36 -18.67
C SER A 135 -1.30 3.87 -18.86
N LEU A 136 -2.45 3.32 -18.54
CA LEU A 136 -2.67 1.87 -18.46
C LEU A 136 -4.00 1.53 -19.12
N SER A 137 -4.09 0.36 -19.73
CA SER A 137 -5.35 -0.11 -20.30
C SER A 137 -5.50 -1.62 -20.28
N ALA A 138 -6.75 -2.07 -20.27
CA ALA A 138 -7.12 -3.45 -20.57
C ALA A 138 -8.48 -3.48 -21.28
N GLY A 139 -8.51 -3.93 -22.53
CA GLY A 139 -9.72 -3.89 -23.34
C GLY A 139 -10.29 -2.46 -23.43
N PRO A 140 -11.57 -2.23 -23.08
CA PRO A 140 -12.18 -0.90 -23.12
C PRO A 140 -11.79 -0.02 -21.91
N MET A 141 -11.06 -0.55 -20.92
CA MET A 141 -10.73 0.18 -19.71
C MET A 141 -9.45 0.97 -19.87
N THR A 142 -9.44 2.22 -19.40
CA THR A 142 -8.23 3.04 -19.31
C THR A 142 -8.10 3.62 -17.90
N ALA A 143 -6.86 3.72 -17.41
CA ALA A 143 -6.52 4.44 -16.20
C ALA A 143 -5.32 5.36 -16.48
N VAL A 144 -5.54 6.67 -16.37
CA VAL A 144 -4.52 7.68 -16.64
C VAL A 144 -4.29 8.50 -15.38
N VAL A 145 -3.07 8.47 -14.86
CA VAL A 145 -2.68 9.27 -13.68
C VAL A 145 -1.86 10.47 -14.14
N ARG A 146 -2.22 11.65 -13.65
CA ARG A 146 -1.52 12.92 -13.91
C ARG A 146 -1.24 13.64 -12.60
N MET A 147 -0.16 14.42 -12.58
CA MET A 147 0.05 15.34 -11.45
C MET A 147 -1.10 16.35 -11.38
N ALA A 148 -1.52 16.68 -10.15
CA ALA A 148 -2.55 17.70 -9.92
C ALA A 148 -1.97 19.12 -9.88
N ASP A 149 -0.69 19.26 -9.52
CA ASP A 149 0.01 20.52 -9.47
C ASP A 149 1.50 20.34 -9.83
N LYS A 150 2.23 21.44 -10.00
CA LYS A 150 3.66 21.43 -10.34
C LYS A 150 4.57 21.37 -9.09
N SER A 151 4.03 21.37 -7.87
CA SER A 151 4.78 21.75 -6.66
C SER A 151 4.68 20.79 -5.47
N ALA A 152 3.91 19.70 -5.55
CA ALA A 152 3.74 18.80 -4.42
C ALA A 152 4.41 17.44 -4.66
N THR A 153 5.71 17.35 -4.36
CA THR A 153 6.31 16.05 -3.99
C THR A 153 6.78 16.14 -2.55
N THR A 154 6.18 15.36 -1.65
CA THR A 154 6.70 15.18 -0.30
C THR A 154 7.40 13.84 -0.22
N VAL A 155 8.62 13.82 0.31
CA VAL A 155 9.34 12.57 0.56
C VAL A 155 9.29 12.28 2.06
N ARG A 156 8.82 11.09 2.43
CA ARG A 156 8.85 10.58 3.81
C ARG A 156 9.25 9.13 3.79
N GLU A 157 10.27 8.77 4.57
CA GLU A 157 10.73 7.37 4.70
C GLU A 157 10.99 6.68 3.35
N GLY A 158 11.47 7.44 2.36
CA GLY A 158 11.73 6.88 1.03
C GLY A 158 10.51 6.70 0.13
N VAL A 159 9.35 7.19 0.55
CA VAL A 159 8.16 7.23 -0.30
C VAL A 159 8.01 8.64 -0.84
N GLN A 160 8.01 8.76 -2.17
CA GLN A 160 7.68 10.02 -2.85
C GLN A 160 6.18 10.09 -3.05
N ARG A 161 5.53 11.02 -2.36
CA ARG A 161 4.09 11.26 -2.47
C ARG A 161 3.81 12.51 -3.28
N ARG A 162 2.90 12.40 -4.25
CA ARG A 162 2.45 13.52 -5.10
C ARG A 162 0.93 13.65 -5.09
N THR A 163 0.40 14.86 -5.14
CA THR A 163 -1.04 15.03 -5.43
C THR A 163 -1.28 14.71 -6.90
N ALA A 164 -2.28 13.88 -7.18
CA ALA A 164 -2.56 13.41 -8.53
C ALA A 164 -4.06 13.35 -8.83
N HIS A 165 -4.36 13.39 -10.12
CA HIS A 165 -5.66 13.05 -10.67
C HIS A 165 -5.56 11.74 -11.43
N MET A 166 -6.50 10.82 -11.17
CA MET A 166 -6.69 9.62 -11.97
C MET A 166 -7.96 9.78 -12.79
N VAL A 167 -7.89 9.64 -14.10
CA VAL A 167 -9.05 9.48 -14.97
C VAL A 167 -9.20 7.99 -15.25
N PHE A 168 -10.36 7.44 -14.93
CA PHE A 168 -10.75 6.07 -15.21
C PHE A 168 -11.89 6.07 -16.21
N GLU A 169 -11.77 5.25 -17.26
CA GLU A 169 -12.73 5.18 -18.35
C GLU A 169 -13.07 3.72 -18.66
N ILE A 170 -14.30 3.49 -19.12
CA ILE A 170 -14.76 2.22 -19.68
C ILE A 170 -15.48 2.54 -20.99
N GLY A 171 -14.78 2.34 -22.11
CA GLY A 171 -15.30 2.65 -23.44
C GLY A 171 -15.80 4.09 -23.53
N THR A 172 -17.04 4.26 -24.00
CA THR A 172 -17.74 5.55 -24.06
C THR A 172 -18.76 5.74 -22.93
N ASP A 173 -18.93 4.72 -22.09
CA ASP A 173 -20.07 4.62 -21.17
C ASP A 173 -19.76 5.19 -19.79
N LEU A 174 -18.47 5.26 -19.43
CA LEU A 174 -18.00 5.83 -18.18
C LEU A 174 -16.71 6.61 -18.40
N GLN A 175 -16.67 7.82 -17.85
CA GLN A 175 -15.47 8.61 -17.65
C GLN A 175 -15.58 9.33 -16.30
N VAL A 176 -14.70 8.99 -15.36
CA VAL A 176 -14.71 9.56 -14.02
C VAL A 176 -13.31 10.00 -13.62
N GLY A 177 -13.24 11.20 -13.05
CA GLY A 177 -12.01 11.76 -12.50
C GLY A 177 -11.96 11.66 -10.99
N TYR A 178 -10.86 11.15 -10.47
CA TYR A 178 -10.57 11.06 -9.04
C TYR A 178 -9.42 11.96 -8.68
N ARG A 179 -9.53 12.63 -7.53
CA ARG A 179 -8.39 13.30 -6.89
C ARG A 179 -7.84 12.40 -5.80
N GLY A 180 -6.52 12.36 -5.70
CA GLY A 180 -5.86 11.53 -4.71
C GLY A 180 -4.37 11.81 -4.61
N TYR A 181 -3.66 10.78 -4.17
CA TYR A 181 -2.22 10.77 -3.97
C TYR A 181 -1.60 9.64 -4.80
N TYR A 182 -0.44 9.91 -5.39
CA TYR A 182 0.37 8.94 -6.10
C TYR A 182 1.69 8.78 -5.36
N ASP A 183 1.88 7.61 -4.78
CA ASP A 183 3.00 7.28 -3.90
C ASP A 183 3.92 6.30 -4.61
N CYS A 184 5.19 6.67 -4.78
CA CYS A 184 6.20 5.81 -5.41
C CYS A 184 7.25 5.40 -4.38
N GLY A 185 7.52 4.10 -4.32
CA GLY A 185 8.59 3.53 -3.51
C GLY A 185 9.99 3.94 -3.98
N ASN A 186 10.95 3.74 -3.08
CA ASN A 186 12.30 4.33 -3.12
C ASN A 186 13.21 3.85 -4.26
N ALA A 187 12.82 2.83 -5.03
CA ALA A 187 13.64 2.32 -6.12
C ALA A 187 13.87 3.34 -7.25
N LEU A 188 13.07 4.41 -7.32
CA LEU A 188 13.27 5.51 -8.27
C LEU A 188 14.34 6.53 -7.83
N GLN A 189 14.80 6.50 -6.58
CA GLN A 189 15.80 7.45 -6.04
C GLN A 189 17.24 6.93 -6.10
N ASP A 190 17.46 5.61 -6.03
CA ASP A 190 18.81 5.01 -6.02
C ASP A 190 19.51 5.05 -7.40
N ILE A 191 18.76 5.36 -8.45
CA ILE A 191 19.24 5.45 -9.85
C ILE A 191 19.67 6.87 -10.21
N ALA A 192 19.05 7.88 -9.59
CA ALA A 192 19.41 9.28 -9.80
C ALA A 192 20.75 9.68 -9.13
N TYR A 193 21.33 8.82 -8.28
CA TYR A 193 22.57 9.09 -7.52
C TYR A 193 23.78 8.21 -7.93
N ARG A 194 23.67 7.39 -9.00
CA ARG A 194 24.75 6.56 -9.55
C ARG A 194 25.28 7.03 -10.92
N HIS A 195 25.33 8.33 -11.15
CA HIS A 195 25.98 8.92 -12.32
C HIS A 195 26.91 10.05 -11.92
#